data_AF-A0A151XG51-F1
#
_entry.id   AF-A0A151XG51-F1
#
_cell.length_a   1.000
_cell.length_b   1.000
_cell.length_c   1.000
_cell.angle_alpha   90.00
_cell.angle_beta   90.00
_cell.angle_gamma   90.00
#
_symmetry.space_group_name_H-M   'P 1'
#
loop_
_entity.id
_entity.type
_entity.pdbx_description
1 polymer ?
#
loop_
_entity_poly.entity_id
_entity_poly.type
_entity_poly.pdbx_seq_one_letter_code
_entity_poly.pdbx_strand_id
1 'polypeptide(L)'
;MRSAATVLAAAATFALALLLDVVGVALARHQHRSGNPGHKPSGDISLWIDQQQIKMFSGLAMEIYAIAEGRVLPYLLDPEFENKLPIIPSEVSHVNLTWKSGVKKYYYNFFRLKSYDESILKTPSITIKKQGRVPKRPKDFSILLPCAGNSGIAQFGISLMIETLKGKPLNGTPLRLSLRKECTVRVSGRFMDVTSLNGCSEPRSSRRDPGPNEDACVCQEPNPGPCPDGYLGPNCKTALCYPNCMNGGNCTAPGVCSCPPGYQGPYCEGGICTEKCLNGGKCIQKDICECPKGYFGLRCEFSKCVIPCLNGGKCKGTNICRCSNEYKGNHCEIATTHITSQRSTCSKPCKHGTCQSNDTCLCEAGWYGKFCHKSKPWA
;
A
#
# COMPACT_ATOMS: atom_id res chain seq x y z
N MET A 1 59.10 -18.20 10.51
CA MET A 1 57.82 -18.71 11.07
C MET A 1 56.74 -17.74 10.66
N ARG A 2 55.93 -18.12 9.67
CA ARG A 2 54.82 -17.31 9.14
C ARG A 2 53.62 -17.51 10.07
N SER A 3 53.24 -16.49 10.82
CA SER A 3 52.13 -16.57 11.77
C SER A 3 50.79 -16.69 11.04
N ALA A 4 50.05 -17.74 11.39
CA ALA A 4 48.78 -18.22 10.85
C ALA A 4 47.58 -17.24 10.95
N ALA A 5 47.81 -15.97 11.32
CA ALA A 5 46.75 -14.98 11.50
C ALA A 5 46.28 -14.33 10.18
N THR A 6 47.09 -14.35 9.12
CA THR A 6 46.74 -13.77 7.81
C THR A 6 45.95 -14.71 6.91
N VAL A 7 45.92 -16.01 7.20
CA VAL A 7 45.17 -17.01 6.40
C VAL A 7 43.70 -17.11 6.83
N LEU A 8 43.39 -16.83 8.10
CA LEU A 8 42.01 -16.88 8.61
C LEU A 8 41.15 -15.66 8.20
N ALA A 9 41.76 -14.50 7.93
CA ALA A 9 41.03 -13.31 7.48
C ALA A 9 40.63 -13.36 5.99
N ALA A 10 41.35 -14.14 5.18
CA ALA A 10 41.07 -14.29 3.74
C ALA A 10 39.94 -15.31 3.45
N ALA A 11 39.68 -16.25 4.35
CA ALA A 11 38.58 -17.21 4.21
C ALA A 11 37.20 -16.62 4.59
N ALA A 12 37.16 -15.65 5.51
CA ALA A 12 35.93 -15.00 5.93
C ALA A 12 35.41 -13.95 4.92
N THR A 13 36.28 -13.37 4.10
CA THR A 13 35.90 -12.39 3.06
C THR A 13 35.42 -13.06 1.77
N PHE A 14 35.88 -14.27 1.46
CA PHE A 14 35.37 -15.05 0.31
C PHE A 14 34.01 -15.71 0.58
N ALA A 15 33.66 -16.01 1.84
CA ALA A 15 32.34 -16.57 2.18
C ALA A 15 31.20 -15.52 2.19
N LEU A 16 31.51 -14.23 2.37
CA LEU A 16 30.51 -13.16 2.36
C LEU A 16 30.21 -12.61 0.94
N ALA A 17 31.15 -12.79 0.01
CA ALA A 17 30.98 -12.40 -1.39
C ALA A 17 30.04 -13.34 -2.17
N LEU A 18 29.97 -14.62 -1.80
CA LEU A 18 29.05 -15.60 -2.42
C LEU A 18 27.60 -15.49 -1.92
N LEU A 19 27.32 -14.69 -0.88
CA LEU A 19 25.95 -14.43 -0.39
C LEU A 19 25.32 -13.17 -0.98
N LEU A 20 26.08 -12.34 -1.72
CA LEU A 20 25.54 -11.11 -2.32
C LEU A 20 25.23 -11.23 -3.82
N ASP A 21 25.73 -12.25 -4.51
CA ASP A 21 25.37 -12.50 -5.92
C ASP A 21 24.07 -13.32 -6.09
N VAL A 22 23.49 -13.86 -5.01
CA VAL A 22 22.18 -14.55 -5.07
C VAL A 22 21.00 -13.62 -4.75
N VAL A 23 21.25 -12.42 -4.19
CA VAL A 23 20.20 -11.46 -3.80
C VAL A 23 19.92 -10.39 -4.87
N GLY A 24 20.77 -10.31 -5.90
CA GLY A 24 20.71 -9.29 -6.96
C GLY A 24 19.77 -9.53 -8.15
N VAL A 25 18.98 -10.63 -8.17
CA VAL A 25 18.05 -10.93 -9.29
C VAL A 25 16.56 -10.75 -8.90
N ALA A 26 16.24 -10.36 -7.66
CA ALA A 26 14.86 -10.44 -7.18
C ALA A 26 14.06 -9.13 -7.09
N LEU A 27 14.59 -7.94 -7.44
CA LEU A 27 13.83 -6.69 -7.28
C LEU A 27 14.13 -5.64 -8.37
N ALA A 28 13.54 -5.81 -9.56
CA ALA A 28 13.19 -4.69 -10.46
C ALA A 28 12.36 -5.18 -11.65
N ARG A 29 11.03 -5.22 -11.51
CA ARG A 29 10.06 -4.97 -12.61
C ARG A 29 8.64 -5.01 -12.03
N HIS A 30 8.11 -3.85 -11.67
CA HIS A 30 6.67 -3.59 -11.75
C HIS A 30 6.45 -2.09 -12.00
N GLN A 31 6.70 -1.70 -13.25
CA GLN A 31 6.10 -0.50 -13.83
C GLN A 31 4.66 -0.81 -14.23
N HIS A 32 3.75 0.10 -13.91
CA HIS A 32 2.45 0.20 -14.55
C HIS A 32 2.61 0.16 -16.07
N ARG A 33 2.04 -0.86 -16.72
CA ARG A 33 1.85 -0.88 -18.17
C ARG A 33 0.38 -1.08 -18.47
N SER A 34 -0.21 -0.01 -18.98
CA SER A 34 -1.50 0.01 -19.66
C SER A 34 -1.52 -1.04 -20.79
N GLY A 35 -2.66 -1.74 -20.91
CA GLY A 35 -3.11 -2.59 -22.01
C GLY A 35 -2.08 -3.29 -22.92
N ASN A 36 -1.91 -4.60 -22.75
CA ASN A 36 -1.47 -5.48 -23.83
C ASN A 36 -2.23 -6.84 -23.76
N PRO A 37 -2.91 -7.29 -24.82
CA PRO A 37 -3.65 -8.55 -24.82
C PRO A 37 -2.68 -9.70 -25.08
N GLY A 38 -2.43 -10.53 -24.07
CA GLY A 38 -1.51 -11.67 -24.24
C GLY A 38 -1.04 -12.36 -22.97
N HIS A 39 -1.46 -11.92 -21.78
CA HIS A 39 -1.21 -12.69 -20.56
C HIS A 39 -2.29 -13.76 -20.43
N LYS A 40 -1.95 -15.02 -20.74
CA LYS A 40 -2.78 -16.17 -20.31
C LYS A 40 -2.98 -16.00 -18.81
N PRO A 41 -4.21 -15.87 -18.30
CA PRO A 41 -4.42 -15.75 -16.87
C PRO A 41 -3.84 -17.01 -16.24
N SER A 42 -2.86 -16.82 -15.37
CA SER A 42 -2.47 -17.82 -14.39
C SER A 42 -3.73 -18.13 -13.58
N GLY A 43 -4.51 -19.11 -14.05
CA GLY A 43 -5.79 -19.48 -13.48
C GLY A 43 -5.57 -20.23 -12.18
N ASP A 44 -5.08 -19.52 -11.18
CA ASP A 44 -4.94 -20.02 -9.81
C ASP A 44 -6.15 -19.58 -8.97
N ILE A 45 -6.25 -20.07 -7.73
CA ILE A 45 -7.43 -19.80 -6.90
C ILE A 45 -7.60 -18.31 -6.63
N SER A 46 -8.84 -17.84 -6.69
CA SER A 46 -9.23 -16.49 -6.27
C SER A 46 -10.49 -16.56 -5.41
N LEU A 47 -10.56 -15.72 -4.38
CA LEU A 47 -11.70 -15.55 -3.48
C LEU A 47 -11.86 -14.05 -3.24
N TRP A 48 -13.04 -13.50 -3.53
CA TRP A 48 -13.34 -12.08 -3.38
C TRP A 48 -14.78 -11.85 -2.94
N ILE A 49 -15.04 -10.66 -2.41
CA ILE A 49 -16.39 -10.18 -2.09
C ILE A 49 -17.00 -9.64 -3.39
N ASP A 50 -18.26 -9.98 -3.63
CA ASP A 50 -18.96 -9.59 -4.85
C ASP A 50 -19.04 -8.07 -5.04
N GLN A 51 -18.82 -7.62 -6.28
CA GLN A 51 -18.71 -6.21 -6.66
C GLN A 51 -20.02 -5.44 -6.43
N GLN A 52 -21.18 -6.09 -6.55
CA GLN A 52 -22.47 -5.42 -6.31
C GLN A 52 -22.61 -5.10 -4.83
N GLN A 53 -22.24 -6.01 -3.92
CA GLN A 53 -22.27 -5.73 -2.49
C GLN A 53 -21.35 -4.57 -2.09
N ILE A 54 -20.15 -4.49 -2.68
CA ILE A 54 -19.22 -3.40 -2.38
C ILE A 54 -19.73 -2.08 -2.95
N LYS A 55 -20.28 -2.09 -4.18
CA LYS A 55 -20.94 -0.92 -4.75
C LYS A 55 -22.09 -0.43 -3.89
N MET A 56 -22.85 -1.36 -3.28
CA MET A 56 -23.85 -1.01 -2.27
C MET A 56 -23.14 -0.28 -1.13
N PHE A 57 -22.22 -0.90 -0.40
CA PHE A 57 -21.65 -0.28 0.80
C PHE A 57 -20.73 0.92 0.59
N SER A 58 -20.02 1.04 -0.52
CA SER A 58 -18.97 2.06 -0.69
C SER A 58 -19.17 2.93 -1.93
N GLY A 59 -20.28 2.85 -2.66
CA GLY A 59 -20.51 3.66 -3.88
C GLY A 59 -19.52 3.41 -5.03
N LEU A 60 -18.51 2.57 -4.82
CA LEU A 60 -17.46 2.21 -5.76
C LEU A 60 -17.63 0.75 -6.16
N ALA A 61 -17.58 0.49 -7.47
CA ALA A 61 -17.63 -0.87 -7.99
C ALA A 61 -16.20 -1.46 -8.02
N MET A 62 -15.71 -1.94 -6.88
CA MET A 62 -14.43 -2.67 -6.79
C MET A 62 -14.64 -4.10 -6.27
N GLU A 63 -13.73 -5.00 -6.60
CA GLU A 63 -13.71 -6.37 -6.04
C GLU A 63 -12.66 -6.42 -4.92
N ILE A 64 -13.07 -6.78 -3.70
CA ILE A 64 -12.15 -6.93 -2.55
C ILE A 64 -11.73 -8.40 -2.47
N TYR A 65 -10.47 -8.68 -2.76
CA TYR A 65 -9.94 -10.04 -2.86
C TYR A 65 -9.36 -10.55 -1.53
N ALA A 66 -9.90 -11.60 -0.95
CA ALA A 66 -9.20 -12.29 0.14
C ALA A 66 -8.00 -13.11 -0.38
N ILE A 67 -8.17 -13.73 -1.54
CA ILE A 67 -7.13 -14.52 -2.22
C ILE A 67 -7.12 -14.11 -3.68
N ALA A 68 -5.94 -13.73 -4.19
CA ALA A 68 -5.72 -13.41 -5.59
C ALA A 68 -4.56 -14.27 -6.11
N GLU A 69 -4.77 -14.94 -7.25
CA GLU A 69 -3.74 -15.73 -7.94
C GLU A 69 -3.02 -16.74 -7.02
N GLY A 70 -3.76 -17.42 -6.14
CA GLY A 70 -3.19 -18.41 -5.22
C GLY A 70 -2.41 -17.83 -4.04
N ARG A 71 -2.53 -16.52 -3.76
CA ARG A 71 -1.92 -15.87 -2.61
C ARG A 71 -2.97 -15.17 -1.76
N VAL A 72 -2.89 -15.37 -0.45
CA VAL A 72 -3.66 -14.57 0.51
C VAL A 72 -3.12 -13.14 0.47
N LEU A 73 -4.02 -12.15 0.39
CA LEU A 73 -3.58 -10.76 0.32
C LEU A 73 -2.93 -10.31 1.64
N PRO A 74 -1.80 -9.56 1.60
CA PRO A 74 -1.01 -9.24 2.79
C PRO A 74 -1.77 -8.50 3.89
N TYR A 75 -2.77 -7.69 3.55
CA TYR A 75 -3.55 -6.95 4.55
C TYR A 75 -4.35 -7.87 5.46
N LEU A 76 -4.71 -9.10 5.02
CA LEU A 76 -5.35 -10.10 5.88
C LEU A 76 -4.38 -10.75 6.87
N LEU A 77 -3.08 -10.56 6.69
CA LEU A 77 -2.03 -11.06 7.57
C LEU A 77 -1.59 -10.00 8.59
N ASP A 78 -2.11 -8.77 8.50
CA ASP A 78 -1.86 -7.71 9.48
C ASP A 78 -2.61 -8.06 10.78
N PRO A 79 -1.93 -8.19 11.93
CA PRO A 79 -2.57 -8.47 13.22
C PRO A 79 -3.57 -7.39 13.66
N GLU A 80 -3.45 -6.16 13.16
CA GLU A 80 -4.39 -5.08 13.46
C GLU A 80 -5.57 -5.00 12.47
N PHE A 81 -5.59 -5.84 11.46
CA PHE A 81 -6.64 -5.82 10.42
C PHE A 81 -8.04 -5.89 11.03
N GLU A 82 -8.24 -6.74 12.03
CA GLU A 82 -9.52 -6.94 12.71
C GLU A 82 -10.05 -5.64 13.37
N ASN A 83 -9.15 -4.80 13.87
CA ASN A 83 -9.52 -3.52 14.51
C ASN A 83 -9.95 -2.46 13.48
N LYS A 84 -9.46 -2.60 12.24
CA LYS A 84 -9.72 -1.68 11.13
C LYS A 84 -11.00 -2.05 10.36
N LEU A 85 -11.60 -3.22 10.66
CA LEU A 85 -12.84 -3.66 10.02
C LEU A 85 -14.07 -2.97 10.60
N PRO A 86 -14.98 -2.47 9.74
CA PRO A 86 -16.24 -1.90 10.20
C PRO A 86 -17.14 -2.97 10.81
N ILE A 87 -18.05 -2.54 11.68
CA ILE A 87 -19.11 -3.41 12.21
C ILE A 87 -20.11 -3.66 11.08
N ILE A 88 -20.45 -4.94 10.84
CA ILE A 88 -21.50 -5.30 9.89
C ILE A 88 -22.82 -4.80 10.47
N PRO A 89 -23.60 -3.99 9.74
CA PRO A 89 -24.75 -3.29 10.31
C PRO A 89 -25.99 -4.18 10.36
N SER A 90 -27.02 -3.75 11.08
CA SER A 90 -28.21 -4.57 11.41
C SER A 90 -29.02 -5.04 10.20
N GLU A 91 -28.93 -4.29 9.09
CA GLU A 91 -29.68 -4.48 7.85
C GLU A 91 -29.17 -5.67 7.04
N VAL A 92 -27.88 -6.00 7.19
CA VAL A 92 -27.18 -7.03 6.43
C VAL A 92 -27.43 -8.40 7.04
N SER A 93 -28.22 -9.23 6.35
CA SER A 93 -28.50 -10.61 6.78
C SER A 93 -27.49 -11.63 6.25
N HIS A 94 -26.75 -11.29 5.19
CA HIS A 94 -25.81 -12.19 4.54
C HIS A 94 -24.72 -11.46 3.76
N VAL A 95 -23.55 -12.10 3.61
CA VAL A 95 -22.43 -11.61 2.81
C VAL A 95 -22.17 -12.60 1.67
N ASN A 96 -22.08 -12.11 0.43
CA ASN A 96 -21.82 -12.90 -0.77
C ASN A 96 -20.33 -12.89 -1.08
N LEU A 97 -19.80 -14.09 -1.29
CA LEU A 97 -18.42 -14.34 -1.63
C LEU A 97 -18.38 -15.12 -2.92
N THR A 98 -17.51 -14.70 -3.83
CA THR A 98 -17.27 -15.38 -5.09
C THR A 98 -15.89 -16.01 -5.05
N TRP A 99 -15.80 -17.24 -5.54
CA TRP A 99 -14.52 -17.94 -5.66
C TRP A 99 -14.40 -18.72 -6.96
N LYS A 100 -13.16 -18.98 -7.36
CA LYS A 100 -12.82 -19.86 -8.49
C LYS A 100 -11.48 -20.53 -8.23
N SER A 101 -11.32 -21.77 -8.67
CA SER A 101 -10.05 -22.52 -8.56
C SER A 101 -9.16 -22.34 -9.79
N GLY A 102 -9.73 -21.87 -10.91
CA GLY A 102 -9.05 -21.79 -12.19
C GLY A 102 -8.70 -23.17 -12.76
N VAL A 103 -7.44 -23.37 -13.12
CA VAL A 103 -6.91 -24.61 -13.72
C VAL A 103 -6.61 -25.67 -12.65
N LYS A 104 -6.10 -25.26 -11.49
CA LYS A 104 -5.72 -26.15 -10.39
C LYS A 104 -6.95 -26.57 -9.57
N LYS A 105 -6.85 -27.73 -8.91
CA LYS A 105 -7.88 -28.26 -8.02
C LYS A 105 -7.57 -27.88 -6.57
N TYR A 106 -8.51 -27.20 -5.93
CA TYR A 106 -8.44 -26.81 -4.54
C TYR A 106 -9.63 -27.37 -3.77
N TYR A 107 -9.39 -27.68 -2.50
CA TYR A 107 -10.38 -28.14 -1.53
C TYR A 107 -10.44 -27.13 -0.40
N TYR A 108 -11.64 -26.91 0.09
CA TYR A 108 -11.88 -25.95 1.16
C TYR A 108 -12.47 -26.65 2.38
N ASN A 109 -12.16 -26.11 3.55
CA ASN A 109 -12.69 -26.59 4.82
C ASN A 109 -12.97 -25.42 5.77
N PHE A 110 -14.24 -25.21 6.09
CA PHE A 110 -14.68 -24.27 7.12
C PHE A 110 -14.66 -24.98 8.48
N PHE A 111 -13.53 -24.83 9.18
CA PHE A 111 -13.29 -25.51 10.44
C PHE A 111 -13.96 -24.83 11.63
N ARG A 112 -14.20 -23.53 11.56
CA ARG A 112 -14.85 -22.78 12.65
C ARG A 112 -15.79 -21.72 12.10
N LEU A 113 -17.07 -21.91 12.36
CA LEU A 113 -18.11 -20.88 12.32
C LEU A 113 -18.65 -20.82 13.73
N LYS A 114 -18.36 -19.74 14.46
CA LYS A 114 -18.76 -19.60 15.86
C LYS A 114 -19.21 -18.18 16.12
N SER A 115 -20.36 -18.03 16.77
CA SER A 115 -20.71 -16.79 17.45
C SER A 115 -20.13 -16.81 18.87
N TYR A 116 -19.54 -15.69 19.31
CA TYR A 116 -19.10 -15.52 20.69
C TYR A 116 -20.24 -15.05 21.59
N ASP A 117 -21.26 -14.41 21.00
CA ASP A 117 -22.45 -13.90 21.68
C ASP A 117 -23.73 -14.50 21.07
N GLU A 118 -24.05 -15.75 21.41
CA GLU A 118 -25.21 -16.47 20.86
C GLU A 118 -26.57 -15.86 21.23
N SER A 119 -26.61 -15.04 22.30
CA SER A 119 -27.80 -14.28 22.71
C SER A 119 -28.15 -13.14 21.75
N ILE A 120 -27.18 -12.61 21.01
CA ILE A 120 -27.36 -11.50 20.07
C ILE A 120 -27.31 -12.01 18.63
N LEU A 121 -26.35 -12.89 18.30
CA LEU A 121 -26.15 -13.45 16.98
C LEU A 121 -26.05 -14.97 17.06
N LYS A 122 -26.95 -15.69 16.40
CA LYS A 122 -26.85 -17.16 16.29
C LYS A 122 -25.62 -17.53 15.46
N THR A 123 -25.14 -18.77 15.62
CA THR A 123 -23.97 -19.25 14.87
C THR A 123 -24.13 -19.04 13.35
N PRO A 124 -23.16 -18.37 12.69
CA PRO A 124 -23.20 -18.16 11.25
C PRO A 124 -23.29 -19.46 10.47
N SER A 125 -24.02 -19.45 9.37
CA SER A 125 -24.13 -20.59 8.47
C SER A 125 -23.74 -20.21 7.05
N ILE A 126 -23.42 -21.20 6.23
CA ILE A 126 -22.99 -20.99 4.84
C ILE A 126 -23.94 -21.73 3.90
N THR A 127 -24.19 -21.18 2.72
CA THR A 127 -25.10 -21.78 1.73
C THR A 127 -24.51 -23.00 1.02
N ILE A 128 -23.24 -23.30 1.26
CA ILE A 128 -22.50 -24.46 0.73
C ILE A 128 -22.15 -25.43 1.86
N LYS A 129 -21.74 -26.66 1.52
CA LYS A 129 -21.24 -27.63 2.50
C LYS A 129 -19.99 -27.08 3.20
N LYS A 130 -19.76 -27.41 4.48
CA LYS A 130 -18.57 -26.99 5.26
C LYS A 130 -17.25 -27.43 4.64
N GLN A 131 -17.25 -28.53 3.91
CA GLN A 131 -16.09 -29.07 3.21
C GLN A 131 -16.48 -29.41 1.77
N GLY A 132 -15.56 -29.20 0.85
CA GLY A 132 -15.81 -29.50 -0.55
C GLY A 132 -14.70 -29.07 -1.49
N ARG A 133 -14.99 -29.14 -2.78
CA ARG A 133 -14.09 -28.71 -3.85
C ARG A 133 -14.44 -27.31 -4.30
N VAL A 134 -13.44 -26.44 -4.44
CA VAL A 134 -13.61 -25.11 -5.01
C VAL A 134 -13.98 -25.24 -6.51
N PRO A 135 -15.02 -24.54 -6.98
CA PRO A 135 -15.48 -24.64 -8.37
C PRO A 135 -14.46 -24.05 -9.35
N LYS A 136 -14.39 -24.62 -10.56
CA LYS A 136 -13.47 -24.13 -11.61
C LYS A 136 -13.86 -22.75 -12.13
N ARG A 137 -15.17 -22.53 -12.31
CA ARG A 137 -15.75 -21.24 -12.73
C ARG A 137 -16.14 -20.44 -11.48
N PRO A 138 -16.18 -19.09 -11.58
CA PRO A 138 -16.73 -18.24 -10.53
C PRO A 138 -18.09 -18.76 -10.06
N LYS A 139 -18.23 -18.94 -8.76
CA LYS A 139 -19.50 -19.32 -8.14
C LYS A 139 -19.63 -18.61 -6.81
N ASP A 140 -20.84 -18.14 -6.55
CA ASP A 140 -21.14 -17.44 -5.33
C ASP A 140 -21.58 -18.40 -4.23
N PHE A 141 -21.25 -18.03 -3.00
CA PHE A 141 -21.84 -18.58 -1.80
C PHE A 141 -22.03 -17.45 -0.80
N SER A 142 -22.95 -17.65 0.14
CA SER A 142 -23.30 -16.63 1.11
C SER A 142 -23.01 -17.13 2.52
N ILE A 143 -22.50 -16.24 3.36
CA ILE A 143 -22.43 -16.41 4.80
C ILE A 143 -23.66 -15.73 5.40
N LEU A 144 -24.55 -16.51 6.00
CA LEU A 144 -25.75 -16.05 6.66
C LEU A 144 -25.41 -15.63 8.10
N LEU A 145 -25.90 -14.45 8.50
CA LEU A 145 -25.66 -13.81 9.79
C LEU A 145 -27.00 -13.63 10.56
N PRO A 146 -27.55 -14.72 11.13
CA PRO A 146 -28.85 -14.70 11.79
C PRO A 146 -28.82 -14.05 13.19
N CYS A 147 -29.47 -12.91 13.36
CA CYS A 147 -29.67 -12.32 14.68
C CYS A 147 -30.62 -13.17 15.55
N ALA A 148 -30.33 -13.25 16.86
CA ALA A 148 -31.12 -14.02 17.82
C ALA A 148 -32.39 -13.29 18.30
N GLY A 149 -32.48 -11.98 18.06
CA GLY A 149 -33.64 -11.15 18.40
C GLY A 149 -33.38 -10.13 19.51
N ASN A 150 -32.20 -10.16 20.13
CA ASN A 150 -31.75 -9.10 21.05
C ASN A 150 -30.96 -8.03 20.29
N SER A 151 -31.06 -6.79 20.76
CA SER A 151 -30.24 -5.69 20.25
C SER A 151 -28.83 -5.73 20.85
N GLY A 152 -27.82 -5.41 20.05
CA GLY A 152 -26.44 -5.31 20.49
C GLY A 152 -25.44 -5.66 19.40
N ILE A 153 -24.15 -5.58 19.73
CA ILE A 153 -23.06 -5.96 18.84
C ILE A 153 -22.55 -7.33 19.29
N ALA A 154 -22.53 -8.29 18.37
CA ALA A 154 -22.01 -9.63 18.60
C ALA A 154 -20.70 -9.84 17.84
N GLN A 155 -19.73 -10.49 18.48
CA GLN A 155 -18.53 -10.95 17.80
C GLN A 155 -18.73 -12.36 17.24
N PHE A 156 -18.18 -12.64 16.06
CA PHE A 156 -18.18 -13.98 15.47
C PHE A 156 -16.88 -14.26 14.71
N GLY A 157 -16.50 -15.54 14.68
CA GLY A 157 -15.27 -16.00 14.04
C GLY A 157 -15.55 -16.89 12.83
N ILE A 158 -14.81 -16.67 11.74
CA ILE A 158 -14.77 -17.53 10.56
C ILE A 158 -13.35 -18.07 10.40
N SER A 159 -13.21 -19.38 10.21
CA SER A 159 -11.94 -20.02 9.88
C SER A 159 -12.05 -20.87 8.62
N LEU A 160 -11.30 -20.50 7.58
CA LEU A 160 -11.28 -21.14 6.27
C LEU A 160 -9.89 -21.66 5.94
N MET A 161 -9.77 -22.97 5.72
CA MET A 161 -8.57 -23.59 5.17
C MET A 161 -8.76 -23.90 3.69
N ILE A 162 -7.70 -23.72 2.91
CA ILE A 162 -7.67 -24.12 1.51
C ILE A 162 -6.46 -25.02 1.30
N GLU A 163 -6.69 -26.17 0.70
CA GLU A 163 -5.67 -27.17 0.45
C GLU A 163 -5.66 -27.58 -1.02
N THR A 164 -4.46 -27.92 -1.49
CA THR A 164 -4.29 -28.54 -2.81
C THR A 164 -4.74 -29.99 -2.79
N LEU A 165 -4.88 -30.63 -3.96
CA LEU A 165 -5.18 -32.06 -4.08
C LEU A 165 -4.22 -32.97 -3.28
N LYS A 166 -2.98 -32.51 -3.02
CA LYS A 166 -1.97 -33.25 -2.25
C LYS A 166 -2.08 -33.03 -0.73
N GLY A 167 -3.13 -32.37 -0.25
CA GLY A 167 -3.31 -32.03 1.18
C GLY A 167 -2.37 -30.92 1.67
N LYS A 168 -1.63 -30.25 0.78
CA LYS A 168 -0.78 -29.12 1.16
C LYS A 168 -1.64 -27.87 1.36
N PRO A 169 -1.60 -27.19 2.52
CA PRO A 169 -2.32 -25.95 2.76
C PRO A 169 -1.75 -24.81 1.90
N LEU A 170 -2.63 -23.91 1.48
CA LEU A 170 -2.25 -22.69 0.77
C LEU A 170 -1.55 -21.74 1.75
N ASN A 171 -0.48 -21.09 1.32
CA ASN A 171 0.26 -20.15 2.15
C ASN A 171 -0.67 -19.03 2.66
N GLY A 172 -0.67 -18.78 3.96
CA GLY A 172 -1.58 -17.81 4.61
C GLY A 172 -2.93 -18.39 5.03
N THR A 173 -3.19 -19.68 4.77
CA THR A 173 -4.34 -20.39 5.36
C THR A 173 -3.89 -21.20 6.59
N PRO A 174 -4.74 -21.39 7.62
CA PRO A 174 -6.16 -21.01 7.67
C PRO A 174 -6.36 -19.50 7.80
N LEU A 175 -7.26 -18.94 6.97
CA LEU A 175 -7.75 -17.58 7.14
C LEU A 175 -8.59 -17.56 8.41
N ARG A 176 -8.21 -16.74 9.37
CA ARG A 176 -8.93 -16.54 10.63
C ARG A 176 -9.40 -15.10 10.66
N LEU A 177 -10.71 -14.90 10.67
CA LEU A 177 -11.31 -13.58 10.71
C LEU A 177 -12.22 -13.50 11.92
N SER A 178 -11.96 -12.53 12.78
CA SER A 178 -12.86 -12.11 13.85
C SER A 178 -13.63 -10.87 13.42
N LEU A 179 -14.95 -10.98 13.29
CA LEU A 179 -15.83 -9.95 12.76
C LEU A 179 -16.86 -9.54 13.79
N ARG A 180 -17.40 -8.33 13.65
CA ARG A 180 -18.44 -7.78 14.53
C ARG A 180 -19.71 -7.52 13.72
N LYS A 181 -20.86 -7.90 14.28
CA LYS A 181 -22.19 -7.71 13.68
C LYS A 181 -23.10 -6.99 14.67
N GLU A 182 -23.70 -5.90 14.24
CA GLU A 182 -24.79 -5.25 14.95
C GLU A 182 -26.10 -5.99 14.66
N CYS A 183 -26.87 -6.29 15.70
CA CYS A 183 -28.23 -6.79 15.62
C CYS A 183 -29.15 -5.79 16.31
N THR A 184 -30.29 -5.54 15.71
CA THR A 184 -31.36 -4.74 16.29
C THR A 184 -32.60 -5.60 16.37
N VAL A 185 -33.39 -5.42 17.41
CA VAL A 185 -34.72 -6.01 17.47
C VAL A 185 -35.53 -5.37 16.34
N ARG A 186 -35.72 -6.10 15.24
CA ARG A 186 -36.80 -5.78 14.32
C ARG A 186 -38.07 -6.10 15.06
N VAL A 187 -38.82 -5.08 15.44
CA VAL A 187 -40.25 -5.23 15.71
C VAL A 187 -40.87 -5.61 14.37
N SER A 188 -40.72 -6.88 13.98
CA SER A 188 -41.44 -7.44 12.84
C SER A 188 -42.90 -7.16 13.12
N GLY A 189 -43.51 -6.35 12.26
CA GLY A 189 -44.94 -6.14 12.25
C GLY A 189 -45.64 -7.50 12.27
N ARG A 190 -46.09 -7.90 13.46
CA ARG A 190 -47.41 -8.46 13.56
C ARG A 190 -48.31 -7.24 13.50
N PHE A 191 -49.08 -7.17 12.42
CA PHE A 191 -50.44 -6.72 12.55
C PHE A 191 -51.09 -7.61 13.62
N MET A 192 -51.03 -7.21 14.89
CA MET A 192 -51.85 -7.71 15.98
C MET A 192 -51.94 -6.60 17.01
N ASP A 193 -53.14 -6.02 17.03
CA ASP A 193 -53.81 -5.16 17.98
C ASP A 193 -53.02 -4.03 18.65
N VAL A 194 -53.49 -2.81 18.39
CA VAL A 194 -53.22 -1.62 19.18
C VAL A 194 -53.93 -1.78 20.54
N THR A 195 -53.40 -2.64 21.40
CA THR A 195 -53.70 -2.64 22.82
C THR A 195 -52.44 -2.98 23.59
N SER A 196 -51.96 -2.01 24.37
CA SER A 196 -50.81 -2.08 25.30
C SER A 196 -49.42 -1.89 24.71
N LEU A 197 -49.04 -0.63 24.49
CA LEU A 197 -48.14 0.12 25.40
C LEU A 197 -47.53 1.32 24.65
N ASN A 198 -48.15 2.49 24.83
CA ASN A 198 -47.44 3.62 25.38
C ASN A 198 -48.44 4.46 26.15
N GLY A 199 -48.10 4.72 27.41
CA GLY A 199 -48.89 5.57 28.29
C GLY A 199 -49.12 6.94 27.67
N CYS A 200 -50.33 7.15 27.19
CA CYS A 200 -51.08 8.29 27.70
C CYS A 200 -51.77 7.77 28.95
N SER A 201 -51.30 8.17 30.13
CA SER A 201 -52.06 8.03 31.36
C SER A 201 -53.47 8.57 31.13
N GLU A 202 -54.49 7.75 31.37
CA GLU A 202 -55.89 8.20 31.41
C GLU A 202 -56.02 9.47 32.25
N PRO A 203 -56.82 10.46 31.81
CA PRO A 203 -57.65 11.21 32.72
C PRO A 203 -59.07 10.64 32.62
N ARG A 204 -59.48 9.88 33.64
CA ARG A 204 -60.89 9.58 33.85
C ARG A 204 -61.67 10.89 34.02
N SER A 205 -62.57 11.16 33.07
CA SER A 205 -63.85 11.87 33.18
C SER A 205 -63.95 13.07 34.17
N SER A 206 -64.02 14.28 33.63
CA SER A 206 -65.18 15.16 33.89
C SER A 206 -65.20 16.45 33.04
N ARG A 207 -66.35 16.65 32.38
CA ARG A 207 -67.01 17.92 32.01
C ARG A 207 -66.47 18.73 30.81
N ARG A 208 -67.43 19.06 29.90
CA ARG A 208 -67.69 20.32 29.15
C ARG A 208 -66.48 21.26 29.01
N ASP A 209 -65.98 21.65 27.84
CA ASP A 209 -66.61 22.23 26.64
C ASP A 209 -65.60 22.23 25.44
N PRO A 210 -65.98 22.58 24.20
CA PRO A 210 -65.09 22.53 23.03
C PRO A 210 -64.33 23.85 22.82
N GLY A 211 -63.02 23.76 22.58
CA GLY A 211 -62.17 24.88 22.15
C GLY A 211 -61.14 24.41 21.12
N PRO A 212 -60.86 25.18 20.06
CA PRO A 212 -59.97 24.77 18.96
C PRO A 212 -58.52 25.19 19.25
N ASN A 213 -57.58 24.36 18.78
CA ASN A 213 -56.21 24.66 18.32
C ASN A 213 -55.35 23.40 18.57
N GLU A 214 -55.02 22.66 17.51
CA GLU A 214 -53.77 22.83 16.76
C GLU A 214 -52.56 22.51 17.65
N ASP A 215 -52.15 21.24 17.59
CA ASP A 215 -50.75 20.81 17.47
C ASP A 215 -50.72 19.27 17.55
N ALA A 216 -51.01 18.63 16.41
CA ALA A 216 -50.81 17.20 16.27
C ALA A 216 -49.30 16.90 16.34
N CYS A 217 -48.87 16.19 17.37
CA CYS A 217 -47.52 15.61 17.43
C CYS A 217 -47.30 14.70 16.22
N VAL A 218 -46.58 15.19 15.21
CA VAL A 218 -46.10 14.37 14.10
C VAL A 218 -44.92 13.55 14.62
N CYS A 219 -45.19 12.31 15.02
CA CYS A 219 -44.14 11.31 15.17
C CYS A 219 -43.56 11.04 13.77
N GLN A 220 -42.43 11.67 13.46
CA GLN A 220 -41.69 11.38 12.24
C GLN A 220 -41.10 9.97 12.38
N GLU A 221 -41.76 8.99 11.76
CA GLU A 221 -41.32 7.60 11.82
C GLU A 221 -39.87 7.48 11.31
N PRO A 222 -38.98 6.75 12.01
CA PRO A 222 -37.68 6.40 11.45
C PRO A 222 -37.90 5.48 10.26
N ASN A 223 -37.26 5.78 9.12
CA ASN A 223 -37.38 5.05 7.86
C ASN A 223 -37.48 3.53 8.09
N PRO A 224 -38.63 2.89 7.80
CA PRO A 224 -38.83 1.46 8.03
C PRO A 224 -38.20 0.55 6.95
N GLY A 225 -37.50 1.13 5.98
CA GLY A 225 -36.86 0.42 4.87
C GLY A 225 -35.36 0.17 5.07
N PRO A 226 -34.77 -0.84 4.40
CA PRO A 226 -33.32 -0.96 4.32
C PRO A 226 -32.74 0.32 3.70
N CYS A 227 -31.65 0.84 4.28
CA CYS A 227 -31.01 2.04 3.74
C CYS A 227 -30.61 1.86 2.27
N PRO A 228 -30.66 2.93 1.48
CA PRO A 228 -30.08 2.90 0.15
C PRO A 228 -28.61 2.53 0.26
N ASP A 229 -28.17 1.75 -0.72
CA ASP A 229 -26.79 1.38 -1.01
C ASP A 229 -25.77 2.41 -0.49
N GLY A 230 -25.10 2.05 0.61
CA GLY A 230 -23.89 2.75 1.08
C GLY A 230 -24.13 3.74 2.19
N TYR A 231 -25.36 3.79 2.68
CA TYR A 231 -25.77 4.60 3.81
C TYR A 231 -26.21 3.73 4.99
N LEU A 232 -25.93 4.20 6.19
CA LEU A 232 -26.22 3.53 7.46
C LEU A 232 -26.87 4.46 8.48
N GLY A 233 -27.35 3.84 9.55
CA GLY A 233 -27.90 4.50 10.73
C GLY A 233 -29.42 4.67 10.67
N PRO A 234 -30.04 5.10 11.78
CA PRO A 234 -31.50 5.13 11.96
C PRO A 234 -32.26 6.01 10.95
N ASN A 235 -31.55 6.86 10.20
CA ASN A 235 -32.10 7.72 9.16
C ASN A 235 -31.29 7.67 7.85
N CYS A 236 -30.42 6.67 7.66
CA CYS A 236 -29.56 6.54 6.48
C CYS A 236 -28.72 7.79 6.17
N LYS A 237 -28.26 8.50 7.22
CA LYS A 237 -27.48 9.73 7.10
C LYS A 237 -25.97 9.49 7.10
N THR A 238 -25.53 8.33 7.57
CA THR A 238 -24.11 8.01 7.69
C THR A 238 -23.65 7.30 6.43
N ALA A 239 -22.88 7.98 5.58
CA ALA A 239 -22.26 7.34 4.42
C ALA A 239 -21.13 6.39 4.85
N LEU A 240 -21.01 5.25 4.17
CA LEU A 240 -19.94 4.28 4.33
C LEU A 240 -18.82 4.55 3.33
N CYS A 241 -17.61 4.78 3.82
CA CYS A 241 -16.42 4.87 3.00
C CYS A 241 -15.52 3.70 3.33
N TYR A 242 -15.22 2.87 2.33
CA TYR A 242 -14.20 1.84 2.44
C TYR A 242 -13.24 1.91 1.23
N PRO A 243 -11.92 2.04 1.46
CA PRO A 243 -11.25 2.32 2.73
C PRO A 243 -11.76 3.59 3.46
N ASN A 244 -11.58 3.64 4.78
CA ASN A 244 -11.92 4.83 5.56
C ASN A 244 -11.09 6.04 5.09
N CYS A 245 -11.69 7.23 5.13
CA CYS A 245 -10.99 8.47 4.84
C CYS A 245 -9.85 8.71 5.84
N MET A 246 -8.63 8.91 5.34
CA MET A 246 -7.44 9.12 6.15
C MET A 246 -7.29 10.59 6.56
N ASN A 247 -6.34 10.87 7.46
CA ASN A 247 -5.91 12.23 7.83
C ASN A 247 -7.04 13.18 8.26
N GLY A 248 -8.11 12.64 8.86
CA GLY A 248 -9.26 13.42 9.32
C GLY A 248 -10.26 13.79 8.22
N GLY A 249 -10.20 13.13 7.05
CA GLY A 249 -11.22 13.28 6.01
C GLY A 249 -12.59 12.80 6.45
N ASN A 250 -13.64 13.46 5.95
CA ASN A 250 -15.02 13.12 6.27
C ASN A 250 -15.68 12.36 5.12
N CYS A 251 -16.43 11.29 5.43
CA CYS A 251 -17.18 10.54 4.43
C CYS A 251 -18.48 11.29 4.10
N THR A 252 -18.58 11.82 2.89
CA THR A 252 -19.72 12.69 2.48
C THR A 252 -20.77 11.94 1.67
N ALA A 253 -20.35 10.91 0.95
CA ALA A 253 -21.19 9.98 0.22
C ALA A 253 -20.47 8.62 0.16
N PRO A 254 -21.15 7.52 -0.21
CA PRO A 254 -20.55 6.20 -0.26
C PRO A 254 -19.26 6.21 -1.07
N GLY A 255 -18.12 5.92 -0.41
CA GLY A 255 -16.77 5.92 -0.99
C GLY A 255 -16.22 7.29 -1.41
N VAL A 256 -16.87 8.39 -1.02
CA VAL A 256 -16.44 9.76 -1.35
C VAL A 256 -15.97 10.47 -0.09
N CYS A 257 -14.65 10.68 -0.02
CA CYS A 257 -14.00 11.41 1.06
C CYS A 257 -13.87 12.91 0.73
N SER A 258 -14.28 13.75 1.67
CA SER A 258 -13.94 15.17 1.69
C SER A 258 -12.67 15.37 2.50
N CYS A 259 -11.59 15.80 1.84
CA CYS A 259 -10.28 15.93 2.47
C CYS A 259 -10.08 17.28 3.15
N PRO A 260 -9.41 17.29 4.32
CA PRO A 260 -9.08 18.54 4.98
C PRO A 260 -7.99 19.31 4.20
N PRO A 261 -7.85 20.62 4.43
CA PRO A 261 -6.84 21.44 3.75
C PRO A 261 -5.43 20.90 3.95
N GLY A 262 -4.69 20.72 2.85
CA GLY A 262 -3.35 20.12 2.86
C GLY A 262 -3.33 18.62 2.57
N TYR A 263 -4.48 18.01 2.24
CA TYR A 263 -4.58 16.61 1.86
C TYR A 263 -5.34 16.44 0.54
N GLN A 264 -5.05 15.35 -0.17
CA GLN A 264 -5.59 15.01 -1.47
C GLN A 264 -5.64 13.50 -1.67
N GLY A 265 -6.27 13.08 -2.76
CA GLY A 265 -6.47 11.67 -3.10
C GLY A 265 -7.87 11.19 -2.76
N PRO A 266 -8.31 10.06 -3.35
CA PRO A 266 -9.65 9.49 -3.15
C PRO A 266 -9.96 9.18 -1.68
N TYR A 267 -8.94 8.90 -0.86
CA TYR A 267 -9.09 8.57 0.57
C TYR A 267 -8.31 9.54 1.46
N CYS A 268 -7.95 10.72 0.95
CA CYS A 268 -7.16 11.74 1.66
C CYS A 268 -5.78 11.23 2.12
N GLU A 269 -5.22 10.27 1.40
CA GLU A 269 -3.96 9.61 1.70
C GLU A 269 -2.73 10.45 1.30
N GLY A 270 -2.88 11.34 0.32
CA GLY A 270 -1.80 12.17 -0.19
C GLY A 270 -1.74 13.53 0.50
N GLY A 271 -0.54 14.03 0.73
CA GLY A 271 -0.32 15.41 1.17
C GLY A 271 -0.33 16.42 0.02
N ILE A 272 -0.71 17.66 0.35
CA ILE A 272 -0.42 18.87 -0.42
C ILE A 272 0.55 19.69 0.41
N CYS A 273 1.68 20.06 -0.18
CA CYS A 273 2.69 20.90 0.44
C CYS A 273 2.52 22.32 -0.08
N THR A 274 2.42 23.28 0.82
CA THR A 274 2.31 24.71 0.49
C THR A 274 3.52 25.16 -0.33
N GLU A 275 4.70 24.71 0.09
CA GLU A 275 5.93 24.88 -0.64
C GLU A 275 6.35 23.58 -1.33
N LYS A 276 6.81 23.67 -2.59
CA LYS A 276 7.22 22.48 -3.34
C LYS A 276 8.45 21.82 -2.70
N CYS A 277 8.43 20.50 -2.63
CA CYS A 277 9.60 19.68 -2.32
C CYS A 277 10.66 19.87 -3.42
N LEU A 278 11.92 20.04 -3.02
CA LEU A 278 13.06 20.28 -3.92
C LEU A 278 13.78 18.96 -4.23
N ASN A 279 14.70 19.01 -5.20
CA ASN A 279 15.60 17.91 -5.55
C ASN A 279 14.91 16.56 -5.84
N GLY A 280 13.68 16.59 -6.35
CA GLY A 280 12.91 15.39 -6.67
C GLY A 280 12.17 14.76 -5.47
N GLY A 281 12.06 15.47 -4.35
CA GLY A 281 11.24 15.05 -3.21
C GLY A 281 9.74 14.98 -3.56
N LYS A 282 9.02 14.07 -2.91
CA LYS A 282 7.58 13.88 -3.10
C LYS A 282 6.83 14.35 -1.85
N CYS A 283 5.79 15.15 -2.04
CA CYS A 283 4.92 15.51 -0.93
C CYS A 283 4.08 14.29 -0.54
N ILE A 284 4.24 13.81 0.69
CA ILE A 284 3.56 12.60 1.19
C ILE A 284 2.48 12.92 2.22
N GLN A 285 2.64 14.02 2.97
CA GLN A 285 1.65 14.55 3.91
C GLN A 285 1.68 16.08 3.87
N LYS A 286 0.74 16.74 4.56
CA LYS A 286 0.67 18.20 4.62
C LYS A 286 2.03 18.78 5.05
N ASP A 287 2.66 19.53 4.15
CA ASP A 287 3.97 20.17 4.33
C ASP A 287 5.12 19.21 4.71
N ILE A 288 4.98 17.90 4.42
CA ILE A 288 6.00 16.89 4.68
C ILE A 288 6.45 16.26 3.35
N CYS A 289 7.75 16.43 3.07
CA CYS A 289 8.41 15.89 1.90
C CYS A 289 9.15 14.58 2.21
N GLU A 290 8.89 13.56 1.40
CA GLU A 290 9.74 12.38 1.31
C GLU A 290 10.93 12.69 0.40
N CYS A 291 12.13 12.63 0.97
CA CYS A 291 13.36 12.99 0.28
C CYS A 291 14.05 11.78 -0.38
N PRO A 292 14.56 11.93 -1.61
CA PRO A 292 15.35 10.90 -2.24
C PRO A 292 16.69 10.70 -1.50
N LYS A 293 17.30 9.52 -1.69
CA LYS A 293 18.56 9.15 -1.02
C LYS A 293 19.65 10.20 -1.25
N GLY A 294 20.24 10.67 -0.15
CA GLY A 294 21.28 11.70 -0.16
C GLY A 294 20.75 13.12 -0.03
N TYR A 295 19.44 13.32 0.10
CA TYR A 295 18.82 14.61 0.41
C TYR A 295 18.06 14.56 1.74
N PHE A 296 17.98 15.69 2.43
CA PHE A 296 17.33 15.85 3.72
C PHE A 296 16.92 17.32 3.94
N GLY A 297 16.20 17.58 5.04
CA GLY A 297 15.55 18.87 5.28
C GLY A 297 14.04 18.77 5.07
N LEU A 298 13.31 19.81 5.46
CA LEU A 298 11.84 19.82 5.40
C LEU A 298 11.33 19.76 3.96
N ARG A 299 12.13 20.25 3.02
CA ARG A 299 11.84 20.33 1.59
C ARG A 299 12.90 19.62 0.74
N CYS A 300 13.73 18.77 1.34
CA CYS A 300 14.84 18.09 0.67
C CYS A 300 15.88 19.07 0.09
N GLU A 301 16.07 20.21 0.75
CA GLU A 301 16.93 21.31 0.35
C GLU A 301 18.43 21.02 0.59
N PHE A 302 18.74 20.17 1.56
CA PHE A 302 20.11 19.82 1.91
C PHE A 302 20.48 18.48 1.30
N SER A 303 21.76 18.32 0.92
CA SER A 303 22.30 17.03 0.49
C SER A 303 23.43 16.55 1.39
N LYS A 304 23.41 15.27 1.74
CA LYS A 304 24.42 14.59 2.54
C LYS A 304 24.98 13.41 1.78
N CYS A 305 26.29 13.37 1.65
CA CYS A 305 27.00 12.26 1.04
C CYS A 305 27.35 11.26 2.14
N VAL A 306 27.16 9.97 1.87
CA VAL A 306 27.58 8.88 2.75
C VAL A 306 29.11 8.80 2.74
N ILE A 307 29.71 8.94 1.57
CA ILE A 307 31.16 9.10 1.41
C ILE A 307 31.45 10.61 1.41
N PRO A 308 32.15 11.13 2.44
CA PRO A 308 32.41 12.56 2.56
C PRO A 308 33.23 13.08 1.37
N CYS A 309 32.94 14.29 0.94
CA CYS A 309 33.73 14.97 -0.07
C CYS A 309 35.09 15.37 0.49
N LEU A 310 36.15 15.07 -0.24
CA LEU A 310 37.52 15.42 0.12
C LEU A 310 37.86 16.85 -0.33
N ASN A 311 38.98 17.38 0.15
CA ASN A 311 39.58 18.63 -0.32
C ASN A 311 38.62 19.84 -0.37
N GLY A 312 37.72 19.93 0.63
CA GLY A 312 36.76 21.03 0.76
C GLY A 312 35.56 20.96 -0.21
N GLY A 313 35.35 19.83 -0.89
CA GLY A 313 34.18 19.64 -1.76
C GLY A 313 32.86 19.70 -0.98
N LYS A 314 31.80 20.18 -1.63
CA LYS A 314 30.44 20.19 -1.06
C LYS A 314 29.59 19.11 -1.70
N CYS A 315 28.85 18.37 -0.89
CA CYS A 315 27.95 17.34 -1.42
C CYS A 315 26.87 17.96 -2.31
N LYS A 316 26.59 17.31 -3.45
CA LYS A 316 25.53 17.66 -4.40
C LYS A 316 24.81 16.38 -4.85
N GLY A 317 23.93 15.87 -3.97
CA GLY A 317 23.11 14.69 -4.22
C GLY A 317 23.72 13.37 -3.72
N THR A 318 23.45 12.27 -4.41
CA THR A 318 23.80 10.92 -3.94
C THR A 318 25.29 10.62 -4.17
N ASN A 319 26.14 10.89 -3.17
CA ASN A 319 27.58 10.61 -3.22
C ASN A 319 28.33 11.29 -4.37
N ILE A 320 27.84 12.44 -4.84
CA ILE A 320 28.51 13.26 -5.85
C ILE A 320 28.90 14.58 -5.20
N CYS A 321 30.15 14.98 -5.37
CA CYS A 321 30.72 16.18 -4.78
C CYS A 321 30.92 17.27 -5.82
N ARG A 322 30.58 18.50 -5.42
CA ARG A 322 30.97 19.72 -6.11
C ARG A 322 32.36 20.12 -5.63
N CYS A 323 33.35 19.94 -6.50
CA CYS A 323 34.75 20.20 -6.19
C CYS A 323 35.16 21.65 -6.45
N SER A 324 36.22 22.07 -5.77
CA SER A 324 36.95 23.31 -6.07
C SER A 324 37.71 23.16 -7.39
N ASN A 325 38.10 24.27 -8.02
CA ASN A 325 38.72 24.30 -9.35
C ASN A 325 39.98 23.42 -9.48
N GLU A 326 40.66 23.14 -8.37
CA GLU A 326 41.88 22.35 -8.31
C GLU A 326 41.64 20.85 -8.11
N TYR A 327 40.39 20.39 -7.94
CA TYR A 327 40.07 18.98 -7.69
C TYR A 327 38.91 18.48 -8.59
N LYS A 328 38.95 17.20 -8.94
CA LYS A 328 37.98 16.47 -9.76
C LYS A 328 37.73 15.07 -9.19
N GLY A 329 36.83 14.33 -9.82
CA GLY A 329 36.34 13.03 -9.33
C GLY A 329 35.01 13.15 -8.61
N ASN A 330 34.40 12.02 -8.28
CA ASN A 330 33.07 12.00 -7.64
C ASN A 330 33.13 12.47 -6.18
N HIS A 331 34.29 12.40 -5.56
CA HIS A 331 34.56 12.77 -4.17
C HIS A 331 35.67 13.81 -4.02
N CYS A 332 36.06 14.48 -5.11
CA CYS A 332 37.16 15.46 -5.16
C CYS A 332 38.51 14.87 -4.76
N GLU A 333 38.70 13.59 -5.05
CA GLU A 333 39.89 12.79 -4.75
C GLU A 333 41.04 13.03 -5.73
N ILE A 334 40.75 13.55 -6.93
CA ILE A 334 41.73 13.75 -8.00
C ILE A 334 42.18 15.20 -8.00
N ALA A 335 43.45 15.47 -7.69
CA ALA A 335 44.01 16.80 -7.91
C ALA A 335 44.15 17.09 -9.42
N THR A 336 43.53 18.18 -9.87
CA THR A 336 43.64 18.69 -11.25
C THR A 336 45.07 19.20 -11.53
N THR A 337 45.85 19.42 -10.47
CA THR A 337 47.27 19.78 -10.49
C THR A 337 48.22 18.58 -10.61
N HIS A 338 47.74 17.40 -11.00
CA HIS A 338 48.60 16.43 -11.67
C HIS A 338 49.05 16.99 -13.03
N ILE A 339 49.96 17.95 -12.95
CA ILE A 339 51.10 18.16 -13.83
C ILE A 339 51.94 16.87 -13.72
N THR A 340 51.39 15.77 -14.21
CA THR A 340 52.13 14.58 -14.66
C THR A 340 51.88 14.37 -16.15
N SER A 341 51.55 15.44 -16.88
CA SER A 341 52.29 15.67 -18.11
C SER A 341 53.60 16.29 -17.67
N GLN A 342 54.70 15.60 -17.94
CA GLN A 342 56.00 16.25 -18.03
C GLN A 342 55.83 17.52 -18.87
N ARG A 343 55.71 18.67 -18.21
CA ARG A 343 55.95 19.94 -18.86
C ARG A 343 57.46 19.91 -19.09
N SER A 344 57.83 19.35 -20.23
CA SER A 344 59.16 19.36 -20.81
C SER A 344 59.88 20.60 -20.31
N THR A 345 61.02 20.44 -19.68
CA THR A 345 61.91 21.46 -19.09
C THR A 345 62.37 22.53 -20.11
N CYS A 346 61.77 22.56 -21.29
CA CYS A 346 62.02 23.50 -22.36
C CYS A 346 61.00 24.64 -22.32
N SER A 347 61.48 25.86 -22.52
CA SER A 347 60.68 27.09 -22.57
C SER A 347 59.62 27.04 -23.69
N LYS A 348 59.86 26.23 -24.73
CA LYS A 348 58.88 25.91 -25.79
C LYS A 348 58.81 24.39 -26.02
N PRO A 349 57.61 23.83 -26.28
CA PRO A 349 57.44 22.41 -26.50
C PRO A 349 58.07 21.94 -27.82
N CYS A 350 58.75 20.79 -27.77
CA CYS A 350 59.22 20.08 -28.96
C CYS A 350 58.03 19.40 -29.64
N LYS A 351 57.82 19.61 -30.95
CA LYS A 351 56.66 19.06 -31.69
C LYS A 351 56.79 17.54 -31.93
N HIS A 352 57.87 17.12 -32.59
CA HIS A 352 58.20 15.72 -32.87
C HIS A 352 59.59 15.39 -32.31
N GLY A 353 59.70 15.39 -30.99
CA GLY A 353 60.97 15.18 -30.30
C GLY A 353 60.87 15.29 -28.79
N THR A 354 61.93 14.89 -28.10
CA THR A 354 62.04 14.94 -26.63
C THR A 354 62.88 16.13 -26.18
N CYS A 355 62.43 16.80 -25.12
CA CYS A 355 63.15 17.92 -24.53
C CYS A 355 64.29 17.41 -23.64
N GLN A 356 65.50 17.94 -23.84
CA GLN A 356 66.68 17.67 -23.03
C GLN A 356 66.86 18.75 -21.95
N SER A 357 67.66 18.48 -20.91
CA SER A 357 67.89 19.37 -19.76
C SER A 357 68.47 20.75 -20.08
N ASN A 358 68.92 21.02 -21.31
CA ASN A 358 69.55 22.28 -21.73
C ASN A 358 68.65 23.15 -22.65
N ASP A 359 67.33 23.04 -22.55
CA ASP A 359 66.34 23.75 -23.41
C ASP A 359 66.48 23.43 -24.91
N THR A 360 66.97 22.23 -25.23
CA THR A 360 67.18 21.73 -26.59
C THR A 360 66.29 20.54 -26.89
N CYS A 361 65.73 20.49 -28.09
CA CYS A 361 64.91 19.37 -28.56
C CYS A 361 65.75 18.34 -29.31
N LEU A 362 65.68 17.07 -28.89
CA LEU A 362 66.17 15.92 -29.64
C LEU A 362 65.05 15.46 -30.59
N CYS A 363 65.25 15.63 -31.91
CA CYS A 363 64.22 15.32 -32.90
C CYS A 363 64.17 13.84 -33.25
N GLU A 364 62.95 13.34 -33.46
CA GLU A 364 62.69 12.00 -34.00
C GLU A 364 63.16 11.89 -35.46
N ALA A 365 63.37 10.66 -35.93
CA ALA A 365 63.83 10.41 -37.30
C ALA A 365 62.86 11.04 -38.32
N GLY A 366 63.42 11.73 -39.32
CA GLY A 366 62.65 12.48 -40.31
C GLY A 366 62.27 13.91 -39.91
N TRP A 367 62.59 14.36 -38.69
CA TRP A 367 62.31 15.72 -38.23
C TRP A 367 63.59 16.50 -37.87
N TYR A 368 63.56 17.83 -38.03
CA TYR A 368 64.66 18.72 -37.71
C TYR A 368 64.21 20.14 -37.33
N GLY A 369 65.15 20.94 -36.85
CA GLY A 369 64.95 22.32 -36.40
C GLY A 369 64.82 22.44 -34.87
N LYS A 370 64.97 23.66 -34.34
CA LYS A 370 65.07 23.96 -32.89
C LYS A 370 63.94 23.37 -32.03
N PHE A 371 62.76 23.17 -32.61
CA PHE A 371 61.59 22.60 -31.94
C PHE A 371 61.02 21.38 -32.67
N CYS A 372 61.80 20.75 -33.57
CA CYS A 372 61.40 19.57 -34.35
C CYS A 372 60.09 19.76 -35.12
N HIS A 373 59.96 20.90 -35.79
CA HIS A 373 58.75 21.29 -36.52
C HIS A 373 58.89 21.15 -38.04
N LYS A 374 60.10 20.86 -38.56
CA LYS A 374 60.34 20.69 -39.99
C LYS A 374 60.57 19.21 -40.29
N SER A 375 59.90 18.67 -41.29
CA SER A 375 60.16 17.32 -41.79
C SER A 375 61.24 17.37 -42.87
N LYS A 376 62.16 16.39 -42.86
CA LYS A 376 63.12 16.19 -43.95
C LYS A 376 62.36 15.61 -45.15
N PRO A 377 62.34 16.25 -46.32
CA PRO A 377 61.54 15.79 -47.46
C PRO A 377 62.02 14.48 -48.12
N TRP A 378 62.99 13.77 -47.53
CA TRP A 378 63.68 12.62 -48.13
C TRP A 378 64.23 11.64 -47.08
N ALA A 379 63.54 11.50 -45.95
CA ALA A 379 63.88 10.54 -44.89
C ALA A 379 62.80 9.47 -44.73
#